data_AF-A0A409Y4X8-F1
#
_entry.id   AF-A0A409Y4X8-F1
#
_cell.length_a   1.000
_cell.length_b   1.000
_cell.length_c   1.000
_cell.angle_alpha   90.00
_cell.angle_beta   90.00
_cell.angle_gamma   90.00
#
_symmetry.space_group_name_H-M   'P 1'
#
loop_
_entity.id
_entity.type
_entity.pdbx_description
1 polymer ?
#
loop_
_entity_poly.entity_id
_entity_poly.type
_entity_poly.pdbx_seq_one_letter_code
_entity_poly.pdbx_strand_id
1 'polypeptide(L)'
;MMQNNPHSKLQRQIDQFLWTSVIFTSAVAAVSLMNMGRLSLFIVPCLFMITLAHNFTFLALASRDRRKSSDKLAGTLAPTASKLNIIFCWVLVGFWALTVLIIMITSVLIMGNGTMEGWEKLAGYFEVAMVVGEIVLMGIIAKKCMTQRKHTIIGPEHVDWQQYGGPPPVREIV
;
A
#
# COMPACT_ATOMS: atom_id res chain seq x y z
N MET A 1 -11.18 -15.14 -21.87
CA MET A 1 -9.72 -15.13 -21.59
C MET A 1 -9.41 -14.05 -20.55
N MET A 2 -8.64 -14.33 -19.49
CA MET A 2 -8.20 -13.29 -18.56
C MET A 2 -7.11 -12.45 -19.23
N GLN A 3 -7.26 -11.12 -19.31
CA GLN A 3 -6.26 -10.25 -19.95
C GLN A 3 -5.74 -9.23 -18.95
N ASN A 4 -4.44 -9.28 -18.69
CA ASN A 4 -3.73 -8.27 -17.91
C ASN A 4 -3.61 -7.00 -18.75
N ASN A 5 -4.19 -5.89 -18.27
CA ASN A 5 -4.13 -4.59 -18.95
C ASN A 5 -3.23 -3.63 -18.15
N PRO A 6 -1.91 -3.63 -18.42
CA PRO A 6 -0.92 -2.87 -17.64
C PRO A 6 -1.05 -1.35 -17.76
N HIS A 7 -1.85 -0.89 -18.73
CA HIS A 7 -2.13 0.51 -19.06
C HIS A 7 -3.52 0.99 -18.58
N SER A 8 -4.26 0.17 -17.83
CA SER A 8 -5.56 0.59 -17.30
C SER A 8 -5.44 1.79 -16.36
N LYS A 9 -6.45 2.69 -16.34
CA LYS A 9 -6.50 3.82 -15.39
C LYS A 9 -6.35 3.37 -13.94
N LEU A 10 -6.89 2.19 -13.60
CA LEU A 10 -6.80 1.60 -12.27
C LEU A 10 -5.35 1.27 -11.89
N GLN A 11 -4.57 0.70 -12.79
CA GLN A 11 -3.16 0.39 -12.54
C GLN A 11 -2.32 1.66 -12.36
N ARG A 12 -2.60 2.71 -13.13
CA ARG A 12 -1.96 4.02 -12.94
C ARG A 12 -2.29 4.63 -11.58
N GLN A 13 -3.53 4.49 -11.11
CA GLN A 13 -3.90 4.91 -9.76
C GLN A 13 -3.16 4.11 -8.68
N ILE A 14 -3.09 2.78 -8.80
CA ILE A 14 -2.37 1.92 -7.84
C ILE A 14 -0.90 2.35 -7.75
N ASP A 15 -0.24 2.59 -8.90
CA ASP A 15 1.13 3.10 -8.92
C ASP A 15 1.29 4.45 -8.23
N GLN A 16 0.37 5.39 -8.46
CA GLN A 16 0.39 6.69 -7.78
C GLN A 16 0.25 6.55 -6.27
N PHE A 17 -0.64 5.67 -5.81
CA PHE A 17 -0.80 5.39 -4.37
C PHE A 17 0.43 4.69 -3.78
N LEU A 18 1.07 3.76 -4.51
CA LEU A 18 2.31 3.13 -4.08
C LEU A 18 3.45 4.14 -3.93
N TRP A 19 3.63 5.04 -4.89
CA TRP A 19 4.63 6.11 -4.78
C TRP A 19 4.33 7.07 -3.63
N THR A 20 3.05 7.41 -3.44
CA THR A 20 2.62 8.23 -2.30
C THR A 20 2.95 7.53 -0.99
N SER A 21 2.73 6.22 -0.89
CA SER A 21 3.05 5.43 0.31
C SER A 21 4.55 5.38 0.56
N VAL A 22 5.39 5.24 -0.46
CA VAL A 22 6.85 5.31 -0.29
C VAL A 22 7.30 6.66 0.28
N ILE A 23 6.77 7.77 -0.24
CA ILE A 23 7.11 9.11 0.27
C ILE A 23 6.60 9.28 1.71
N PHE A 24 5.37 8.87 1.97
CA PHE A 24 4.71 9.07 3.25
C PHE A 24 5.33 8.20 4.35
N THR A 25 5.59 6.92 4.08
CA THR A 25 6.34 6.03 4.99
C THR A 25 7.74 6.56 5.29
N SER A 26 8.41 7.17 4.32
CA SER A 26 9.74 7.79 4.51
C SER A 26 9.67 9.01 5.42
N ALA A 27 8.61 9.82 5.31
CA ALA A 27 8.35 10.93 6.22
C ALA A 27 8.05 10.43 7.65
N VAL A 28 7.22 9.40 7.80
CA VAL A 28 6.96 8.74 9.09
C VAL A 28 8.28 8.28 9.72
N ALA A 29 9.11 7.56 8.97
CA ALA A 29 10.39 7.06 9.47
C ALA A 29 11.33 8.19 9.90
N ALA A 30 11.41 9.28 9.13
CA ALA A 30 12.22 10.44 9.50
C ALA A 30 11.77 11.06 10.83
N VAL A 31 10.45 11.23 11.04
CA VAL A 31 9.93 11.74 12.30
C VAL A 31 10.14 10.77 13.46
N SER A 32 9.92 9.47 13.25
CA SER A 32 10.21 8.47 14.27
C SER A 32 11.70 8.41 14.65
N LEU A 33 12.61 8.62 13.69
CA LEU A 33 14.05 8.72 13.96
C LEU A 33 14.42 10.00 14.72
N MET A 34 13.74 11.13 14.46
CA MET A 34 13.92 12.35 15.26
C MET A 34 13.40 12.17 16.69
N ASN A 35 12.32 11.39 16.87
CA ASN A 35 11.74 11.05 18.17
C ASN A 35 12.48 9.92 18.90
N MET A 36 13.54 9.36 18.31
CA MET A 36 14.14 8.09 18.74
C MET A 36 14.84 8.14 20.13
N GLY A 37 14.88 9.31 20.77
CA GLY A 37 15.55 9.52 22.05
C GLY A 37 14.80 9.06 23.31
N ARG A 38 13.47 8.84 23.27
CA ARG A 38 12.68 8.49 24.48
C ARG A 38 11.53 7.50 24.29
N LEU A 39 10.87 7.52 23.13
CA LEU A 39 9.69 6.69 22.83
C LEU A 39 10.00 5.48 21.93
N SER A 40 11.26 5.31 21.52
CA SER A 40 11.66 4.42 20.44
C SER A 40 11.50 2.93 20.75
N LEU A 41 10.32 2.43 20.44
CA LEU A 41 10.19 1.04 20.03
C LEU A 41 10.72 0.95 18.60
N PHE A 42 11.82 0.22 18.40
CA PHE A 42 12.42 -0.13 17.10
C PHE A 42 11.43 -0.75 16.09
N ILE A 43 10.18 -0.94 16.48
CA ILE A 43 9.05 -1.40 15.69
C ILE A 43 8.79 -0.47 14.49
N VAL A 44 8.77 0.86 14.65
CA VAL A 44 8.43 1.77 13.53
C VAL A 44 9.47 1.72 12.41
N PRO A 45 10.79 1.83 12.68
CA PRO A 45 11.81 1.70 11.64
C PRO A 45 11.85 0.30 10.99
N CYS A 46 11.63 -0.76 11.77
CA CYS A 46 11.56 -2.12 11.22
C CYS A 46 10.36 -2.30 10.29
N LEU A 47 9.18 -1.82 10.69
CA LEU A 47 7.96 -1.89 9.90
C LEU A 47 8.04 -1.01 8.65
N PHE A 48 8.73 0.12 8.74
CA PHE A 48 9.08 0.96 7.59
C PHE A 48 9.87 0.16 6.55
N MET A 49 10.95 -0.51 6.93
CA MET A 49 11.78 -1.29 6.00
C MET A 49 10.98 -2.40 5.31
N ILE A 50 10.11 -3.08 6.06
CA ILE A 50 9.22 -4.12 5.51
C ILE A 50 8.22 -3.52 4.51
N THR A 51 7.61 -2.39 4.85
CA THR A 51 6.63 -1.70 4.00
C THR A 51 7.26 -1.19 2.72
N LEU A 52 8.45 -0.62 2.82
CA LEU A 52 9.20 -0.13 1.69
C LEU A 52 9.63 -1.27 0.76
N ALA A 53 10.17 -2.37 1.31
CA ALA A 53 10.53 -3.56 0.53
C ALA A 53 9.31 -4.15 -0.21
N HIS A 54 8.16 -4.19 0.46
CA HIS A 54 6.90 -4.62 -0.13
C HIS A 54 6.48 -3.72 -1.30
N ASN A 55 6.47 -2.40 -1.10
CA ASN A 55 6.06 -1.44 -2.13
C ASN A 55 7.00 -1.47 -3.34
N PHE A 56 8.32 -1.57 -3.12
CA PHE A 56 9.29 -1.73 -4.21
C PHE A 56 9.11 -3.06 -4.96
N THR A 57 8.81 -4.15 -4.26
CA THR A 57 8.52 -5.44 -4.90
C THR A 57 7.30 -5.32 -5.81
N PHE A 58 6.25 -4.62 -5.37
CA PHE A 58 5.07 -4.33 -6.18
C PHE A 58 5.39 -3.50 -7.42
N LEU A 59 6.16 -2.42 -7.27
CA LEU A 59 6.58 -1.57 -8.39
C LEU A 59 7.49 -2.34 -9.38
N ALA A 60 8.38 -3.20 -8.87
CA ALA A 60 9.24 -4.05 -9.68
C ALA A 60 8.43 -5.08 -10.48
N LEU A 61 7.46 -5.74 -9.84
CA LEU A 61 6.57 -6.68 -10.51
C LEU A 61 5.67 -5.98 -11.55
N ALA A 62 5.13 -4.80 -11.22
CA ALA A 62 4.31 -4.00 -12.13
C ALA A 62 5.11 -3.50 -13.34
N SER A 63 6.35 -3.03 -13.12
CA SER A 63 7.23 -2.59 -14.20
C SER A 63 7.71 -3.74 -15.09
N ARG A 64 7.96 -4.93 -14.51
CA ARG A 64 8.29 -6.14 -15.27
C ARG A 64 7.16 -6.55 -16.20
N ASP A 65 5.92 -6.44 -15.74
CA ASP A 65 4.75 -6.76 -16.56
C ASP A 65 4.50 -5.74 -17.67
N ARG A 66 4.85 -4.46 -17.48
CA ARG A 66 4.81 -3.44 -18.55
C ARG A 66 5.80 -3.70 -19.69
N ARG A 67 6.87 -4.44 -19.44
CA ARG A 67 7.92 -4.73 -20.43
C ARG A 67 7.68 -6.00 -21.24
N LYS A 68 6.67 -6.81 -20.89
CA LYS A 68 6.34 -8.03 -21.63
C LYS A 68 5.45 -7.71 -22.84
N SER A 69 5.63 -8.46 -23.93
CA SER A 69 4.75 -8.34 -25.11
C SER A 69 3.32 -8.78 -24.79
N SER A 70 2.33 -8.21 -25.49
CA SER A 70 0.90 -8.48 -25.29
C SER A 70 0.55 -9.98 -25.33
N ASP A 71 1.25 -10.76 -26.17
CA ASP A 71 1.05 -12.21 -26.30
C ASP A 71 1.44 -12.98 -25.03
N LYS A 72 2.41 -12.47 -24.27
CA LYS A 72 2.85 -13.04 -22.99
C LYS A 72 2.00 -12.55 -21.81
N LEU A 73 1.14 -11.56 -22.00
CA LEU A 73 0.18 -11.08 -21.00
C LEU A 73 -1.17 -11.78 -21.10
N ALA A 74 -1.53 -12.31 -22.27
CA ALA A 74 -2.75 -13.09 -22.48
C ALA A 74 -2.78 -14.30 -21.53
N GLY A 75 -3.84 -14.43 -20.73
CA GLY A 75 -4.02 -15.53 -19.77
C GLY A 75 -3.29 -15.38 -18.44
N THR A 76 -2.52 -14.30 -18.22
CA THR A 76 -1.84 -14.05 -16.94
C THR A 76 -2.62 -13.07 -16.07
N LEU A 77 -2.67 -13.29 -14.75
CA LEU A 77 -3.18 -12.29 -13.80
C LEU A 77 -2.11 -11.23 -13.53
N ALA A 78 -2.55 -9.98 -13.37
CA ALA A 78 -1.68 -8.93 -12.85
C ALA A 78 -1.11 -9.36 -11.48
N PRO A 79 0.18 -9.13 -11.19
CA PRO A 79 0.80 -9.49 -9.91
C PRO A 79 0.12 -8.77 -8.74
N THR A 80 -0.41 -7.57 -8.96
CA THR A 80 -1.25 -6.82 -8.01
C THR A 80 -2.57 -7.52 -7.68
N ALA A 81 -3.05 -8.40 -8.55
CA ALA A 81 -4.28 -9.18 -8.38
C ALA A 81 -4.05 -10.57 -7.74
N SER A 82 -2.84 -10.88 -7.27
CA SER A 82 -2.57 -12.14 -6.55
C SER A 82 -3.23 -12.16 -5.16
N LYS A 83 -3.81 -13.32 -4.79
CA LYS A 83 -4.39 -13.57 -3.44
C LYS A 83 -3.38 -13.26 -2.34
N LEU A 84 -2.16 -13.77 -2.48
CA LEU A 84 -1.10 -13.65 -1.49
C LEU A 84 -0.72 -12.19 -1.25
N ASN A 85 -0.64 -11.42 -2.33
CA ASN A 85 -0.29 -10.00 -2.29
C ASN A 85 -1.36 -9.16 -1.59
N ILE A 86 -2.64 -9.45 -1.84
CA ILE A 86 -3.75 -8.79 -1.12
C ILE A 86 -3.72 -9.14 0.37
N ILE A 87 -3.51 -10.42 0.71
CA ILE A 87 -3.40 -10.87 2.11
C ILE A 87 -2.24 -10.15 2.79
N PHE A 88 -1.09 -10.08 2.13
CA PHE A 88 0.09 -9.41 2.67
C PHE A 88 -0.15 -7.91 2.90
N CYS A 89 -0.82 -7.20 1.97
CA CYS A 89 -1.23 -5.82 2.21
C CYS A 89 -2.10 -5.67 3.47
N TRP A 90 -3.08 -6.56 3.68
CA TRP A 90 -3.94 -6.52 4.87
C TRP A 90 -3.18 -6.84 6.16
N VAL A 91 -2.25 -7.80 6.12
CA VAL A 91 -1.35 -8.11 7.23
C VAL A 91 -0.53 -6.87 7.59
N LEU A 92 -0.02 -6.15 6.59
CA LEU A 92 0.76 -4.93 6.80
C LEU A 92 -0.08 -3.81 7.41
N VAL A 93 -1.33 -3.63 6.97
CA VAL A 93 -2.31 -2.74 7.61
C VAL A 93 -2.49 -3.11 9.09
N GLY A 94 -2.61 -4.40 9.40
CA GLY A 94 -2.70 -4.90 10.78
C GLY A 94 -1.47 -4.54 11.63
N PHE A 95 -0.27 -4.69 11.09
CA PHE A 95 0.96 -4.30 11.78
C PHE A 95 1.06 -2.79 12.03
N TRP A 96 0.64 -1.96 11.07
CA TRP A 96 0.57 -0.50 11.27
C TRP A 96 -0.46 -0.12 12.32
N ALA A 97 -1.63 -0.78 12.35
CA ALA A 97 -2.63 -0.58 13.41
C ALA A 97 -2.11 -0.99 14.80
N LEU A 98 -1.38 -2.11 14.88
CA LEU A 98 -0.72 -2.53 16.12
C LEU A 98 0.31 -1.49 16.57
N THR A 99 1.03 -0.88 15.64
CA THR A 99 2.00 0.19 15.93
C THR A 99 1.31 1.41 16.55
N VAL A 100 0.15 1.84 16.04
CA VAL A 100 -0.66 2.92 16.65
C VAL A 100 -1.04 2.56 18.09
N LEU A 101 -1.53 1.34 18.31
CA LEU A 101 -1.95 0.89 19.64
C LEU A 101 -0.78 0.92 20.63
N ILE A 102 0.40 0.46 20.20
CA ILE A 102 1.63 0.50 20.97
C ILE A 102 2.03 1.95 21.30
N ILE A 103 2.03 2.86 20.31
CA ILE A 103 2.36 4.28 20.52
C ILE A 103 1.39 4.91 21.52
N MET A 104 0.08 4.62 21.41
CA MET A 104 -0.92 5.14 22.34
C MET A 104 -0.71 4.63 23.77
N ILE A 105 -0.49 3.32 23.97
CA ILE A 105 -0.25 2.75 25.30
C ILE A 105 1.00 3.39 25.91
N THR A 106 2.09 3.48 25.16
CA THR A 106 3.35 4.05 25.64
C THR A 106 3.18 5.52 25.99
N SER A 107 2.43 6.28 25.18
CA SER A 107 2.12 7.69 25.45
C SER A 107 1.31 7.86 26.75
N VAL A 108 0.30 7.02 26.99
CA VAL A 108 -0.51 7.06 28.22
C VAL A 108 0.36 6.75 29.44
N LEU A 109 1.23 5.73 29.36
CA LEU A 109 2.14 5.37 30.46
C LEU A 109 3.11 6.50 30.80
N ILE A 110 3.67 7.17 29.79
CA ILE A 110 4.61 8.29 30.01
C ILE A 110 3.87 9.53 30.55
N MET A 111 2.67 9.83 30.05
CA MET A 111 1.84 10.91 30.60
C MET A 111 1.50 10.68 32.07
N GLY A 112 1.21 9.43 32.46
CA GLY A 112 0.95 9.06 33.85
C GLY A 112 2.15 9.28 34.79
N ASN A 113 3.37 9.20 34.27
CA ASN A 113 4.61 9.42 35.04
C ASN A 113 5.04 10.89 35.10
N GLY A 114 4.32 11.81 34.43
CA GLY A 114 4.62 13.24 34.46
C GLY A 114 5.93 13.65 33.78
N THR A 115 6.55 12.75 33.02
CA THR A 115 7.89 12.94 32.43
C THR A 115 7.89 13.60 31.04
N MET A 116 6.73 14.01 30.53
CA MET A 116 6.57 14.48 29.15
C MET A 116 6.67 16.00 29.02
N GLU A 117 7.65 16.48 28.24
CA GLU A 117 7.78 17.88 27.85
C GLU A 117 6.74 18.26 26.77
N GLY A 118 6.37 19.55 26.67
CA GLY A 118 5.32 20.01 25.75
C GLY A 118 5.61 19.71 24.28
N TRP A 119 6.88 19.80 23.86
CA TRP A 119 7.30 19.47 22.50
C TRP A 119 7.15 17.98 22.16
N GLU A 120 7.39 17.09 23.13
CA GLU A 120 7.26 15.65 22.96
C GLU A 120 5.80 15.24 22.72
N LYS A 121 4.85 15.92 23.39
CA LYS A 121 3.42 15.70 23.16
C LYS A 121 3.02 16.06 21.73
N LEU A 122 3.49 17.20 21.24
CA LEU A 122 3.18 17.67 19.88
C LEU A 122 3.76 16.73 18.82
N ALA A 123 4.99 16.27 19.02
CA ALA A 123 5.64 15.29 18.15
C ALA A 123 4.88 13.95 18.12
N GLY A 124 4.42 13.47 19.28
CA GLY A 124 3.61 12.25 19.37
C GLY A 124 2.27 12.35 18.64
N TYR A 125 1.56 13.49 18.75
CA TYR A 125 0.32 13.71 17.99
C TYR A 125 0.56 13.70 16.47
N PHE A 126 1.66 14.31 16.03
CA PHE A 126 2.01 14.34 14.61
C PHE A 126 2.40 12.94 14.09
N GLU A 127 3.18 12.20 14.86
CA GLU A 127 3.56 10.81 14.54
C GLU A 127 2.33 9.91 14.42
N VAL A 128 1.40 9.96 15.38
CA VAL A 128 0.15 9.18 15.33
C VAL A 128 -0.68 9.54 14.09
N ALA A 129 -0.83 10.83 13.77
CA ALA A 129 -1.59 11.26 12.60
C ALA A 129 -0.99 10.72 11.30
N MET A 130 0.35 10.72 11.17
CA MET A 130 1.01 10.14 10.00
C MET A 130 0.88 8.62 9.97
N VAL A 131 1.04 7.92 11.09
CA VAL A 131 0.86 6.46 11.11
C VAL A 131 -0.57 6.07 10.69
N VAL A 132 -1.58 6.82 11.16
CA VAL A 132 -2.98 6.63 10.74
C VAL A 132 -3.16 6.91 9.24
N GLY A 133 -2.50 7.94 8.71
CA GLY A 133 -2.50 8.21 7.26
C GLY A 133 -1.97 7.03 6.45
N GLU A 134 -0.91 6.37 6.91
CA GLU A 134 -0.32 5.22 6.22
C GLU A 134 -1.26 4.00 6.25
N ILE A 135 -1.96 3.77 7.38
CA ILE A 135 -3.01 2.75 7.48
C ILE A 135 -4.09 2.97 6.43
N VAL A 136 -4.58 4.20 6.30
CA VAL A 136 -5.62 4.56 5.32
C VAL A 136 -5.12 4.33 3.90
N LEU A 137 -3.90 4.78 3.60
CA LEU A 137 -3.30 4.65 2.28
C LEU A 137 -3.10 3.19 1.86
N MET A 138 -2.53 2.37 2.75
CA MET A 138 -2.37 0.93 2.56
C MET A 138 -3.72 0.22 2.41
N GLY A 139 -4.74 0.64 3.16
CA GLY A 139 -6.10 0.15 3.02
C GLY A 139 -6.72 0.49 1.65
N ILE A 140 -6.47 1.68 1.12
CA ILE A 140 -6.91 2.08 -0.23
C ILE A 140 -6.20 1.23 -1.30
N ILE A 141 -4.89 1.00 -1.16
CA ILE A 141 -4.11 0.13 -2.06
C ILE A 141 -4.69 -1.29 -2.03
N ALA A 142 -4.89 -1.86 -0.84
CA ALA A 142 -5.46 -3.20 -0.67
C ALA A 142 -6.85 -3.32 -1.32
N LYS A 143 -7.73 -2.33 -1.09
CA LYS A 143 -9.06 -2.28 -1.73
C LYS A 143 -8.95 -2.20 -3.25
N LYS A 144 -8.08 -1.35 -3.80
CA LYS A 144 -7.90 -1.23 -5.26
C LYS A 144 -7.32 -2.50 -5.87
N CYS A 145 -6.39 -3.19 -5.20
CA CYS A 145 -5.89 -4.50 -5.61
C CYS A 145 -7.00 -5.57 -5.60
N MET A 146 -7.88 -5.56 -4.59
CA MET A 146 -9.06 -6.43 -4.54
C MET A 146 -10.04 -6.13 -5.67
N THR A 147 -10.32 -4.85 -5.93
CA THR A 147 -11.16 -4.42 -7.06
C THR A 147 -10.57 -4.91 -8.37
N GLN A 148 -9.28 -4.67 -8.61
CA GLN A 148 -8.58 -5.15 -9.81
C GLN A 148 -8.75 -6.67 -9.96
N ARG A 149 -8.53 -7.43 -8.89
CA ARG A 149 -8.69 -8.88 -8.89
C ARG A 149 -10.12 -9.34 -9.18
N LYS A 150 -11.14 -8.69 -8.59
CA LYS A 150 -12.55 -9.01 -8.84
C LYS A 150 -12.87 -8.86 -10.33
N HIS A 151 -12.35 -7.81 -10.97
CA HIS A 151 -12.56 -7.55 -12.40
C HIS A 151 -11.70 -8.40 -13.33
N THR A 152 -10.54 -8.90 -12.90
CA THR A 152 -9.74 -9.85 -13.70
C THR A 152 -10.30 -11.28 -13.65
N ILE A 153 -10.98 -11.66 -12.55
CA ILE A 153 -11.55 -13.01 -12.37
C ILE A 153 -12.95 -13.15 -12.99
N ILE A 154 -13.78 -12.09 -12.95
CA ILE A 154 -15.04 -12.04 -13.70
C ILE A 154 -14.67 -11.82 -15.17
N GLY A 155 -15.00 -12.77 -16.04
CA GLY A 155 -14.52 -12.80 -17.44
C GLY A 155 -14.69 -11.46 -18.19
N PRO A 156 -13.80 -11.16 -19.15
CA PRO A 156 -13.70 -9.85 -19.83
C PRO A 156 -14.97 -9.41 -20.58
N GLU A 157 -15.94 -10.32 -20.77
CA GLU A 157 -17.18 -10.09 -21.51
C GLU A 157 -18.19 -9.22 -20.74
N HIS A 158 -18.09 -9.16 -19.41
CA HIS A 158 -19.03 -8.41 -18.57
C HIS A 158 -18.43 -7.11 -18.01
N VAL A 159 -17.24 -6.71 -18.48
CA VAL A 159 -16.53 -5.53 -17.98
C VAL A 159 -16.72 -4.37 -18.94
N ASP A 160 -17.33 -3.29 -18.46
CA ASP A 160 -17.48 -2.05 -19.22
C ASP A 160 -16.14 -1.29 -19.30
N TRP A 161 -15.37 -1.58 -20.35
CA TRP A 161 -14.04 -1.00 -20.58
C TRP A 161 -14.08 0.52 -20.82
N GLN A 162 -15.24 1.07 -21.22
CA GLN A 162 -15.41 2.52 -21.44
C GLN A 162 -15.31 3.31 -20.13
N GLN A 163 -15.86 2.79 -19.02
CA GLN A 163 -15.80 3.45 -17.71
C GLN A 163 -14.35 3.59 -17.19
N TYR A 164 -13.44 2.73 -17.67
CA TYR A 164 -12.02 2.70 -17.29
C TYR A 164 -11.08 3.31 -18.33
N GLY A 165 -11.62 3.89 -19.41
CA GLY A 165 -10.90 4.65 -20.42
C GLY A 165 -9.86 3.87 -21.22
N GLY A 166 -10.12 2.58 -21.48
CA GLY A 166 -9.39 1.78 -22.45
C GLY A 166 -10.34 1.22 -23.51
N PRO A 167 -9.87 0.99 -24.76
CA PRO A 167 -10.67 0.27 -25.74
C PRO A 167 -10.91 -1.17 -25.26
N PRO A 168 -12.06 -1.78 -25.60
CA PRO A 168 -12.30 -3.19 -25.31
C PRO A 168 -11.24 -4.05 -26.02
N PRO A 169 -10.88 -5.22 -25.46
CA PRO A 169 -9.97 -6.13 -26.13
C PRO A 169 -10.58 -6.60 -27.45
N VAL A 170 -9.89 -6.33 -28.56
CA VAL A 170 -10.29 -6.77 -29.90
C VAL A 170 -10.27 -8.29 -29.90
N ARG A 171 -11.44 -8.93 -30.05
CA ARG A 171 -11.50 -10.36 -30.36
C ARG A 171 -10.99 -10.53 -31.79
N GLU A 172 -9.82 -11.13 -31.95
CA GLU A 172 -9.54 -11.83 -33.21
C GLU A 172 -10.50 -13.01 -33.26
N ILE A 173 -11.49 -12.90 -34.15
CA ILE A 173 -12.40 -13.97 -34.49
C ILE A 173 -11.57 -14.95 -35.35
N VAL A 174 -11.14 -16.05 -34.74
CA VAL A 174 -10.61 -17.23 -35.43
C VAL A 174 -11.68 -18.30 -35.41
#